data_AF-A0A6B3BE92-F1
#
_entry.id   AF-A0A6B3BE92-F1
#
_cell.length_a   1.000
_cell.length_b   1.000
_cell.length_c   1.000
_cell.angle_alpha   90.00
_cell.angle_beta   90.00
_cell.angle_gamma   90.00
#
_symmetry.space_group_name_H-M   'P 1'
#
loop_
_entity.id
_entity.type
_entity.pdbx_description
1 polymer ?
#
loop_
_entity_poly.entity_id
_entity_poly.type
_entity_poly.pdbx_seq_one_letter_code
_entity_poly.pdbx_strand_id
1 'polypeptide(L)'
;MPARFVGGVVFGEWLVDGWDLAVVTGQKADVDDELAAALYEDIVGKAEMARRYGVYGPEVAVPADAPLFVRALGLAGRDPSWRRQG
;
A
#
# COMPACT_ATOMS: atom_id res chain seq x y z
N MET A 1 -5.49 6.64 -21.14
CA MET A 1 -5.29 7.25 -19.81
C MET A 1 -3.95 7.98 -19.81
N PRO A 2 -3.78 9.10 -19.09
CA PRO A 2 -2.50 9.83 -19.03
C PRO A 2 -1.36 8.96 -18.48
N ALA A 3 -0.15 9.09 -19.03
CA ALA A 3 0.99 8.26 -18.63
C ALA A 3 1.30 8.31 -17.13
N ARG A 4 1.22 9.51 -16.52
CA ARG A 4 1.41 9.69 -15.07
C ARG A 4 0.46 8.85 -14.21
N PHE A 5 -0.78 8.66 -14.68
CA PHE A 5 -1.78 7.89 -13.94
C PHE A 5 -1.44 6.40 -14.00
N VAL A 6 -1.11 5.90 -15.19
CA VAL A 6 -0.71 4.50 -15.38
C VAL A 6 0.56 4.20 -14.56
N GLY A 7 1.52 5.14 -14.55
CA GLY A 7 2.72 5.03 -13.72
C GLY A 7 2.42 4.89 -12.24
N GLY A 8 1.52 5.72 -11.68
CA GLY A 8 1.13 5.62 -10.27
C GLY A 8 0.39 4.32 -9.92
N VAL A 9 -0.42 3.79 -10.85
CA VAL A 9 -1.06 2.47 -10.67
C VAL A 9 0.00 1.37 -10.59
N VAL A 10 0.87 1.26 -11.60
CA VAL A 10 1.91 0.21 -11.64
C VAL A 10 2.88 0.34 -10.47
N PHE A 11 3.23 1.56 -10.08
CA PHE A 11 4.06 1.82 -8.92
C PHE A 11 3.42 1.32 -7.62
N GLY A 12 2.13 1.60 -7.43
CA GLY A 12 1.36 1.11 -6.28
C GLY A 12 1.23 -0.41 -6.25
N GLU A 13 0.96 -1.04 -7.40
CA GLU A 13 0.92 -2.50 -7.54
C GLU A 13 2.26 -3.12 -7.10
N TRP A 14 3.38 -2.62 -7.61
CA TRP A 14 4.69 -3.20 -7.27
C TRP A 14 5.04 -3.10 -5.79
N LEU A 15 4.76 -1.97 -5.14
CA LEU A 15 5.12 -1.80 -3.74
C LEU A 15 4.15 -2.52 -2.79
N VAL A 16 2.84 -2.44 -3.05
CA VAL A 16 1.83 -3.07 -2.18
C VAL A 16 1.79 -4.58 -2.41
N ASP A 17 1.73 -5.04 -3.66
CA ASP A 17 1.68 -6.47 -3.94
C ASP A 17 3.05 -7.14 -3.69
N GLY A 18 4.14 -6.38 -3.85
CA GLY A 18 5.48 -6.81 -3.42
C GLY A 18 5.57 -7.01 -1.90
N TRP A 19 4.91 -6.15 -1.11
CA TRP A 19 4.77 -6.37 0.33
C TRP A 19 3.91 -7.60 0.63
N ASP A 20 2.75 -7.76 -0.04
CA ASP A 20 1.90 -8.93 0.13
C ASP A 20 2.70 -10.23 -0.11
N LEU A 21 3.48 -10.28 -1.20
CA LEU A 21 4.35 -11.41 -1.50
C LEU A 21 5.40 -11.64 -0.42
N ALA A 22 6.11 -10.60 0.01
CA ALA A 22 7.14 -10.70 1.03
C ALA A 22 6.58 -11.25 2.36
N VAL A 23 5.40 -10.81 2.80
CA VAL A 23 4.82 -11.30 4.05
C VAL A 23 4.37 -12.76 3.92
N VAL A 24 3.79 -13.15 2.77
CA VAL A 24 3.38 -14.55 2.52
C VAL A 24 4.58 -15.51 2.49
N THR A 25 5.74 -15.05 2.02
CA THR A 25 6.99 -15.83 1.97
C THR A 25 7.83 -15.71 3.24
N GLY A 26 7.39 -14.94 4.25
CA GLY A 26 8.13 -14.72 5.50
C GLY A 26 9.37 -13.84 5.34
N GLN A 27 9.45 -13.09 4.24
CA GLN A 27 10.49 -12.09 3.99
C GLN A 27 10.09 -10.73 4.60
N LYS A 28 11.08 -9.86 4.77
CA LYS A 28 10.84 -8.45 5.09
C LYS A 28 10.82 -7.65 3.80
N ALA A 29 9.81 -6.80 3.62
CA ALA A 29 9.86 -5.75 2.62
C ALA A 29 10.45 -4.50 3.27
N ASP A 30 11.59 -4.05 2.76
CA ASP A 30 12.21 -2.78 3.13
C ASP A 30 11.97 -1.80 1.98
N VAL A 31 11.28 -0.70 2.26
CA VAL A 31 10.89 0.30 1.27
C VAL A 31 11.50 1.62 1.69
N ASP A 32 12.27 2.21 0.78
CA ASP A 32 12.91 3.50 0.98
C ASP A 32 11.88 4.59 1.32
N ASP A 33 12.26 5.52 2.20
CA ASP A 33 11.36 6.57 2.71
C ASP A 33 10.83 7.48 1.60
N GLU A 34 11.61 7.74 0.53
CA GLU A 34 11.18 8.56 -0.61
C GLU A 34 10.10 7.81 -1.42
N LEU A 35 10.28 6.51 -1.64
CA LEU A 35 9.30 5.67 -2.30
C LEU A 35 8.03 5.51 -1.45
N ALA A 36 8.18 5.38 -0.14
CA ALA A 36 7.08 5.31 0.80
C ALA A 36 6.25 6.60 0.80
N ALA A 37 6.91 7.76 0.76
CA ALA A 37 6.25 9.05 0.66
C ALA A 37 5.48 9.20 -0.66
N ALA A 38 6.12 8.88 -1.79
CA ALA A 38 5.49 8.93 -3.11
C ALA A 38 4.26 8.00 -3.20
N LEU A 39 4.37 6.80 -2.64
CA LEU A 39 3.26 5.84 -2.59
C LEU A 39 2.12 6.35 -1.73
N TYR A 40 2.43 6.87 -0.54
CA TYR A 40 1.43 7.41 0.37
C TYR A 40 0.64 8.55 -0.27
N GLU A 41 1.33 9.51 -0.90
CA GLU A 41 0.69 10.63 -1.60
C GLU A 41 -0.23 10.16 -2.74
N ASP A 42 0.24 9.22 -3.56
CA ASP A 42 -0.53 8.65 -4.66
C ASP A 42 -1.77 7.90 -4.17
N ILE A 43 -1.65 7.10 -3.09
CA ILE A 43 -2.77 6.36 -2.51
C ILE A 43 -3.79 7.29 -1.86
N VAL A 44 -3.38 8.29 -1.08
CA VAL A 44 -4.29 9.25 -0.42
C VAL A 44 -5.23 9.90 -1.43
N GLY A 45 -4.72 10.28 -2.61
CA GLY A 45 -5.52 10.92 -3.65
C GLY A 45 -6.58 10.01 -4.30
N LYS A 46 -6.44 8.68 -4.19
CA LYS A 46 -7.29 7.71 -4.90
C LYS A 46 -7.97 6.66 -4.03
N ALA A 47 -7.62 6.56 -2.74
CA ALA A 47 -8.03 5.45 -1.86
C ALA A 47 -9.56 5.28 -1.78
N GLU A 48 -10.31 6.37 -1.60
CA GLU A 48 -11.77 6.29 -1.54
C GLU A 48 -12.38 5.75 -2.84
N MET A 49 -11.90 6.24 -3.98
CA MET A 49 -12.31 5.77 -5.29
C MET A 49 -11.96 4.28 -5.46
N ALA A 50 -10.73 3.91 -5.10
CA ALA A 50 -10.24 2.54 -5.24
C ALA A 50 -11.08 1.56 -4.41
N ARG A 51 -11.48 1.96 -3.20
CA ARG A 51 -12.43 1.19 -2.37
C ARG A 51 -13.80 1.08 -3.00
N ARG A 52 -14.36 2.17 -3.54
CA ARG A 52 -15.67 2.16 -4.21
C ARG A 52 -15.71 1.20 -5.40
N TYR A 53 -14.60 1.06 -6.13
CA TYR A 53 -14.47 0.13 -7.26
C TYR A 53 -13.97 -1.26 -6.85
N GLY A 54 -13.79 -1.54 -5.56
CA GLY A 54 -13.36 -2.85 -5.05
C GLY A 54 -11.88 -3.18 -5.29
N VAL A 55 -11.06 -2.21 -5.67
CA VAL A 55 -9.61 -2.37 -5.84
C VAL A 55 -8.92 -2.46 -4.47
N TYR A 56 -9.37 -1.67 -3.51
CA TYR A 56 -8.90 -1.71 -2.11
C TYR A 56 -10.00 -2.26 -1.20
N GLY A 57 -9.58 -2.99 -0.17
CA GLY A 57 -10.46 -3.40 0.93
C GLY A 57 -10.80 -2.24 1.87
N PRO A 58 -11.56 -2.49 2.95
CA PRO A 58 -11.78 -1.50 4.00
C PRO A 58 -10.45 -0.98 4.54
N GLU A 59 -10.40 0.32 4.86
CA GLU A 59 -9.22 0.93 5.44
C GLU A 59 -8.87 0.27 6.78
N VAL A 60 -7.60 -0.08 6.97
CA VAL A 60 -7.08 -0.58 8.24
C VAL A 60 -6.48 0.60 9.00
N ALA A 61 -6.97 0.82 10.22
CA ALA A 61 -6.49 1.91 11.07
C ALA A 61 -5.03 1.66 11.48
N VAL A 62 -4.18 2.64 11.22
CA VAL A 62 -2.76 2.63 11.55
C VAL A 62 -2.43 3.91 12.34
N PRO A 63 -1.53 3.86 13.35
CA PRO A 63 -1.08 5.06 14.05
C PRO A 63 -0.60 6.16 13.10
N ALA A 64 -0.93 7.42 13.38
CA ALA A 64 -0.59 8.54 12.51
C ALA A 64 0.92 8.81 12.42
N ASP A 65 1.68 8.37 13.43
CA ASP A 65 3.13 8.44 13.53
C ASP A 65 3.84 7.19 12.99
N ALA A 66 3.10 6.19 12.50
CA ALA A 66 3.70 5.04 11.83
C ALA A 66 4.43 5.47 10.54
N PRO A 67 5.44 4.70 10.10
CA PRO A 67 6.12 4.95 8.83
C PRO A 67 5.13 5.08 7.67
N LEU A 68 5.42 5.96 6.70
CA LEU A 68 4.49 6.27 5.61
C LEU A 68 4.07 5.05 4.82
N PHE A 69 4.98 4.09 4.62
CA PHE A 69 4.67 2.83 3.95
C PHE A 69 3.60 2.03 4.71
N VAL A 70 3.70 1.95 6.04
CA VAL A 70 2.71 1.26 6.90
C VAL A 70 1.34 1.93 6.80
N ARG A 71 1.31 3.26 6.78
CA ARG A 71 0.07 4.02 6.61
C ARG A 71 -0.53 3.83 5.20
N ALA A 72 0.31 3.76 4.17
CA ALA A 72 -0.10 3.50 2.80
C ALA A 72 -0.75 2.11 2.65
N LEU A 73 -0.19 1.09 3.30
CA LEU A 73 -0.78 -0.26 3.39
C LEU A 73 -2.17 -0.20 4.04
N GLY A 74 -2.30 0.49 5.17
CA GLY A 74 -3.58 0.66 5.86
C GLY A 74 -4.65 1.31 4.96
N LEU A 75 -4.28 2.38 4.24
CA LEU A 75 -5.14 3.05 3.27
C LEU A 75 -5.58 2.14 2.11
N ALA A 76 -4.68 1.25 1.66
CA ALA A 76 -4.95 0.23 0.67
C ALA A 76 -5.75 -0.97 1.22
N GLY A 77 -6.07 -0.98 2.51
CA GLY A 77 -6.81 -2.03 3.20
C GLY A 77 -5.99 -3.27 3.53
N ARG A 78 -4.66 -3.14 3.62
CA ARG A 78 -3.74 -4.18 4.08
C ARG A 78 -3.50 -3.99 5.58
N ASP A 79 -3.54 -5.08 6.33
CA ASP A 79 -3.20 -5.10 7.75
C ASP A 79 -1.69 -5.30 7.92
N PRO A 80 -0.92 -4.28 8.36
CA PRO A 80 0.53 -4.41 8.51
C PRO A 80 0.96 -5.42 9.57
N SER A 81 0.05 -5.83 10.46
CA SER A 81 0.29 -6.84 11.49
C SER A 81 0.03 -8.27 11.00
N TRP A 82 -0.51 -8.42 9.78
CA TRP A 82 -0.82 -9.73 9.21
C TRP A 82 0.45 -10.59 9.14
N ARG A 83 0.30 -11.84 9.55
CA ARG A 83 1.33 -12.86 9.45
C ARG A 83 0.65 -14.16 9.03
N ARG A 84 1.29 -14.89 8.12
CA ARG A 84 0.85 -16.23 7.75
C ARG A 84 0.79 -17.10 9.01
N GLN A 85 -0.38 -17.63 9.32
CA GLN A 85 -0.52 -18.68 10.32
C GLN A 85 0.11 -19.95 9.75
N GLY A 86 1.01 -20.57 10.53
CA GLY A 86 1.76 -21.77 10.14
C GLY A 86 0.86 -22.98 9.93
#